data_AF-A0A7L0KE00-F1
#
_entry.id   AF-A0A7L0KE00-F1
#
_cell.length_a   1.000
_cell.length_b   1.000
_cell.length_c   1.000
_cell.angle_alpha   90.00
_cell.angle_beta   90.00
_cell.angle_gamma   90.00
#
_symmetry.space_group_name_H-M   'P 1'
#
loop_
_entity.id
_entity.type
_entity.pdbx_description
1 polymer ?
#
loop_
_entity_poly.entity_id
_entity_poly.type
_entity_poly.pdbx_seq_one_letter_code
_entity_poly.pdbx_strand_id
1 'polypeptide(L)'
;MADSPNCDLKSLSPLQLFERVTEQGEKVRALKAGKAPKDEIDAAVRMLLSLKLSYKTTTGQDYQAGLPPRDLVLINNGTTKEEDEDFVDPWTVQTSNAKGVDYDKLIVRFGSTKIDTDLINRIERAIGQKPHRFLRRGIFFSHRDMDQILQAYENKKSFYLYTGRGPSSQAMHVGHLIPFIFTKWLQEVFDVPLIIQLTDDEKYLWKDLTTEKAYEYAKENAKDIIACGFDINKTFIFSDLDYLGSSTGFYKNIVKVQKHVTFNQVKGIFGFTDSDCIGKISFPSIQAAPSFSSSFPQIFNDRENIQCLIPCAIDQ
;
A
#
# COMPACT_ATOMS: atom_id res chain seq x y z
N MET A 1 -11.12 -9.08 -59.05
CA MET A 1 -9.76 -8.81 -58.58
C MET A 1 -9.82 -8.85 -57.08
N ALA A 2 -9.22 -9.88 -56.48
CA ALA A 2 -9.33 -10.19 -55.08
C ALA A 2 -8.12 -9.60 -54.35
N ASP A 3 -8.34 -8.57 -53.54
CA ASP A 3 -7.34 -8.08 -52.60
C ASP A 3 -7.57 -8.77 -51.25
N SER A 4 -6.74 -9.77 -50.97
CA SER A 4 -6.63 -10.41 -49.67
C SER A 4 -5.89 -9.49 -48.70
N PRO A 5 -6.42 -9.19 -47.50
CA PRO A 5 -5.70 -8.44 -46.49
C PRO A 5 -4.82 -9.41 -45.69
N ASN A 6 -3.79 -9.95 -46.33
CA ASN A 6 -2.72 -10.70 -45.65
C ASN A 6 -1.42 -9.88 -45.69
N CYS A 7 -1.53 -8.58 -45.40
CA CYS A 7 -0.42 -7.65 -45.34
C CYS A 7 0.20 -7.68 -43.94
N ASP A 8 1.33 -8.38 -43.86
CA ASP A 8 2.42 -8.28 -42.88
C ASP A 8 2.07 -8.17 -41.39
N LEU A 9 1.63 -9.27 -40.77
CA LEU A 9 1.71 -9.45 -39.31
C LEU A 9 3.16 -9.54 -38.78
N LYS A 10 4.16 -9.70 -39.65
CA LYS A 10 5.56 -9.95 -39.27
C LYS A 10 6.38 -8.68 -38.98
N SER A 11 5.82 -7.48 -39.17
CA SER A 11 6.52 -6.20 -38.97
C SER A 11 5.85 -5.26 -37.97
N LEU A 12 4.87 -5.73 -37.20
CA LEU A 12 4.15 -4.91 -36.22
C LEU A 12 4.91 -4.85 -34.90
N SER A 13 4.99 -3.65 -34.31
CA SER A 13 5.61 -3.48 -33.00
C SER A 13 4.78 -4.19 -31.91
N PRO A 14 5.39 -4.55 -30.76
CA PRO A 14 4.66 -5.11 -29.63
C PRO A 14 3.43 -4.29 -29.23
N LEU A 15 3.54 -2.96 -29.23
CA LEU A 15 2.43 -2.05 -28.89
C LEU A 15 1.31 -2.10 -29.94
N GLN A 16 1.64 -2.10 -31.23
CA GLN A 16 0.65 -2.22 -32.30
C GLN A 16 -0.08 -3.56 -32.27
N LEU A 17 0.63 -4.64 -31.92
CA LEU A 17 0.00 -5.96 -31.72
C LEU A 17 -0.91 -5.95 -30.49
N PHE A 18 -0.51 -5.29 -29.40
CA PHE A 18 -1.33 -5.15 -28.20
C PHE A 18 -2.65 -4.40 -28.47
N GLU A 19 -2.59 -3.28 -29.18
CA GLU A 19 -3.76 -2.49 -29.56
C GLU A 19 -4.72 -3.30 -30.44
N ARG A 20 -4.20 -4.00 -31.46
CA ARG A 20 -5.01 -4.85 -32.35
C ARG A 20 -5.66 -6.03 -31.62
N VAL A 21 -4.97 -6.64 -30.66
CA VAL A 21 -5.58 -7.71 -29.82
C VAL A 21 -6.71 -7.14 -28.97
N THR A 22 -6.53 -5.93 -28.43
CA THR A 22 -7.53 -5.24 -27.60
C THR A 22 -8.78 -4.88 -28.41
N GLU A 23 -8.60 -4.24 -29.56
CA GLU A 23 -9.69 -3.87 -30.48
C GLU A 23 -10.46 -5.09 -30.97
N GLN A 24 -9.77 -6.15 -31.40
CA GLN A 24 -10.42 -7.37 -31.85
C GLN A 24 -11.17 -8.09 -30.70
N GLY A 25 -10.68 -7.98 -29.46
CA GLY A 25 -11.36 -8.48 -28.27
C GLY A 25 -12.67 -7.73 -27.96
N GLU A 26 -12.70 -6.41 -28.16
CA GLU A 26 -13.91 -5.59 -28.07
C GLU A 26 -14.92 -5.93 -29.16
N LYS A 27 -14.46 -6.13 -30.40
CA LYS A 27 -15.31 -6.56 -31.51
C LYS A 27 -16.01 -7.90 -31.23
N VAL A 28 -15.29 -8.88 -30.69
CA VAL A 28 -15.88 -10.18 -30.29
C VAL A 28 -16.92 -9.99 -29.18
N ARG A 29 -16.67 -9.12 -28.20
CA ARG A 29 -17.64 -8.81 -27.13
C ARG A 29 -18.90 -8.14 -27.69
N ALA A 30 -18.75 -7.17 -28.59
CA ALA A 30 -19.86 -6.49 -29.24
C ALA A 30 -20.72 -7.45 -30.08
N LEU A 31 -20.09 -8.31 -30.89
CA LEU A 31 -20.81 -9.31 -31.72
C LEU A 31 -21.60 -10.31 -30.87
N LYS A 32 -21.04 -10.76 -29.74
CA LYS A 32 -21.73 -11.66 -28.80
C LYS A 32 -22.91 -10.97 -28.10
N ALA A 33 -22.73 -9.71 -27.67
CA ALA A 33 -23.78 -8.92 -27.04
C ALA A 33 -24.93 -8.61 -28.02
N GLY A 34 -24.61 -8.33 -29.28
CA GLY A 34 -25.57 -8.07 -30.35
C GLY A 34 -26.24 -9.32 -30.95
N LYS A 35 -25.93 -10.53 -30.44
CA LYS A 35 -26.44 -11.81 -30.95
C LYS A 35 -26.22 -11.99 -32.46
N ALA A 36 -25.05 -11.58 -32.94
CA ALA A 36 -24.66 -11.74 -34.34
C ALA A 36 -24.65 -13.23 -34.77
N PRO A 37 -24.72 -13.53 -36.09
CA PRO A 37 -24.65 -14.89 -36.59
C PRO A 37 -23.41 -15.63 -36.09
N LYS A 38 -23.57 -16.92 -35.78
CA LYS A 38 -22.50 -17.75 -35.21
C LYS A 38 -21.24 -17.77 -36.07
N ASP A 39 -21.41 -17.79 -37.39
CA ASP A 39 -20.30 -17.84 -38.35
C ASP A 39 -19.44 -16.56 -38.31
N GLU A 40 -20.06 -15.40 -38.04
CA GLU A 40 -19.37 -14.12 -37.88
C GLU A 40 -18.60 -14.04 -36.55
N ILE A 41 -19.20 -14.56 -35.47
CA ILE A 41 -18.54 -14.67 -34.16
C ILE A 41 -17.32 -15.61 -34.27
N ASP A 42 -17.48 -16.76 -34.94
CA ASP A 42 -16.42 -17.76 -35.09
C ASP A 42 -15.28 -17.26 -36.00
N ALA A 43 -15.57 -16.46 -37.03
CA ALA A 43 -14.56 -15.77 -37.81
C ALA A 43 -13.77 -14.75 -36.98
N ALA A 44 -14.46 -13.93 -36.18
CA ALA A 44 -13.83 -12.91 -35.34
C ALA A 44 -12.97 -13.53 -34.21
N VAL A 45 -13.41 -14.65 -33.62
CA VAL A 45 -12.66 -15.39 -32.60
C VAL A 45 -11.40 -16.03 -33.18
N ARG A 46 -11.46 -16.60 -34.39
CA ARG A 46 -10.26 -17.13 -35.07
C ARG A 46 -9.19 -16.07 -35.29
N MET A 47 -9.60 -14.87 -35.71
CA MET A 47 -8.68 -13.74 -35.87
C MET A 47 -8.08 -13.28 -34.53
N LEU A 48 -8.89 -13.23 -33.46
CA LEU A 48 -8.40 -12.89 -32.11
C LEU A 48 -7.32 -13.88 -31.61
N LEU A 49 -7.53 -15.18 -31.83
CA LEU A 49 -6.56 -16.22 -31.45
C LEU A 49 -5.26 -16.09 -32.25
N SER A 50 -5.34 -15.81 -33.55
CA SER A 50 -4.16 -15.57 -34.39
C SER A 50 -3.34 -14.35 -33.93
N LEU A 51 -4.02 -13.27 -33.53
CA LEU A 51 -3.37 -12.06 -33.02
C LEU A 51 -2.70 -12.31 -31.67
N LYS A 52 -3.33 -13.06 -30.75
CA LYS A 52 -2.74 -13.45 -29.46
C LYS A 52 -1.51 -14.34 -29.62
N LEU A 53 -1.53 -15.27 -30.58
CA LEU A 53 -0.38 -16.13 -30.88
C LEU A 53 0.77 -15.30 -31.46
N SER A 54 0.47 -14.37 -32.36
CA SER A 54 1.47 -13.47 -32.94
C SER A 54 2.08 -12.56 -31.87
N TYR A 55 1.26 -12.01 -30.97
CA TYR A 55 1.72 -11.26 -29.80
C TYR A 55 2.67 -12.08 -28.93
N LYS A 56 2.28 -13.31 -28.54
CA LYS A 56 3.12 -14.21 -27.74
C LYS A 56 4.44 -14.56 -28.42
N THR A 57 4.42 -14.76 -29.73
CA THR A 57 5.62 -15.09 -30.51
C THR A 57 6.58 -13.89 -30.56
N THR A 58 6.06 -12.67 -30.69
CA THR A 58 6.86 -11.44 -30.79
C THR A 58 7.37 -10.95 -29.43
N THR A 59 6.58 -11.07 -28.35
CA THR A 59 6.93 -10.53 -27.03
C THR A 59 7.46 -11.57 -26.05
N GLY A 60 7.28 -12.86 -26.34
CA GLY A 60 7.56 -13.96 -25.40
C GLY A 60 6.54 -14.07 -24.25
N GLN A 61 5.50 -13.22 -24.23
CA GLN A 61 4.53 -13.13 -23.14
C GLN A 61 3.09 -13.36 -23.64
N ASP A 62 2.26 -14.02 -22.83
CA ASP A 62 0.83 -14.11 -23.11
C ASP A 62 0.15 -12.74 -23.00
N TYR A 63 -0.81 -12.45 -23.89
CA TYR A 63 -1.57 -11.21 -23.82
C TYR A 63 -2.36 -11.10 -22.51
N GLN A 64 -2.18 -9.99 -21.79
CA GLN A 64 -2.98 -9.60 -20.63
C GLN A 64 -3.72 -8.29 -20.94
N ALA A 65 -5.04 -8.28 -20.78
CA ALA A 65 -5.84 -7.09 -21.04
C ALA A 65 -5.47 -5.96 -20.08
N GLY A 66 -5.25 -4.75 -20.62
CA GLY A 66 -4.92 -3.56 -19.83
C GLY A 66 -3.42 -3.38 -19.49
N LEU A 67 -2.53 -4.26 -19.97
CA LEU A 67 -1.08 -4.16 -19.72
C LEU A 67 -0.30 -4.13 -21.05
N PRO A 68 -0.01 -2.93 -21.61
CA PRO A 68 0.74 -2.81 -22.87
C PRO A 68 2.21 -3.25 -22.69
N PRO A 69 2.83 -3.86 -23.72
CA PRO A 69 4.25 -4.26 -23.67
C PRO A 69 5.16 -3.03 -23.68
N ARG A 70 6.16 -3.00 -22.79
CA ARG A 70 7.18 -1.94 -22.75
C ARG A 70 8.11 -2.04 -23.98
N ASP A 71 8.41 -0.91 -24.60
CA ASP A 71 9.26 -0.81 -25.80
C ASP A 71 10.66 -1.42 -25.57
N LEU A 72 10.91 -2.53 -26.26
CA LEU A 72 12.25 -3.11 -26.42
C LEU A 72 12.95 -2.40 -27.59
N VAL A 73 13.70 -1.32 -27.31
CA VAL A 73 14.76 -0.85 -28.21
C VAL A 73 16.05 -0.61 -27.41
N LEU A 74 16.94 -1.60 -27.51
CA LEU A 74 18.38 -1.60 -27.23
C LEU A 74 19.05 -1.57 -28.64
N ILE A 75 20.13 -0.89 -29.02
CA ILE A 75 21.37 -0.40 -28.40
C ILE A 75 22.05 0.57 -29.41
N ASN A 76 22.72 1.63 -28.95
CA ASN A 76 24.11 1.85 -29.35
C ASN A 76 24.89 2.70 -28.33
N ASN A 77 25.95 2.06 -27.83
CA ASN A 77 27.13 2.58 -27.15
C ASN A 77 26.98 3.31 -25.82
N GLY A 78 27.14 2.52 -24.75
CA GLY A 78 28.09 2.84 -23.68
C GLY A 78 27.58 3.74 -22.55
N THR A 79 26.75 3.18 -21.68
CA THR A 79 26.71 3.50 -20.24
C THR A 79 25.91 2.41 -19.51
N THR A 80 26.29 2.16 -18.26
CA THR A 80 25.75 1.18 -17.31
C THR A 80 24.23 0.93 -17.43
N LYS A 81 23.82 -0.33 -17.59
CA LYS A 81 22.42 -0.76 -17.44
C LYS A 81 21.98 -0.44 -16.01
N GLU A 82 21.02 0.47 -15.86
CA GLU A 82 20.25 0.58 -14.63
C GLU A 82 19.52 -0.75 -14.42
N GLU A 83 19.78 -1.38 -13.28
CA GLU A 83 19.09 -2.57 -12.83
C GLU A 83 17.60 -2.26 -12.67
N ASP A 84 16.71 -3.17 -13.06
CA ASP A 84 15.27 -3.05 -12.78
C ASP A 84 15.06 -2.80 -11.27
N GLU A 85 14.71 -1.57 -10.90
CA GLU A 85 14.55 -1.18 -9.49
C GLU A 85 13.24 -1.73 -8.89
N ASP A 86 13.28 -2.13 -7.62
CA ASP A 86 12.10 -2.59 -6.87
C ASP A 86 11.09 -1.44 -6.69
N PHE A 87 9.82 -1.62 -7.02
CA PHE A 87 8.78 -0.62 -6.78
C PHE A 87 8.04 -0.93 -5.48
N VAL A 88 7.98 0.04 -4.55
CA VAL A 88 7.31 -0.10 -3.25
C VAL A 88 6.58 1.19 -2.95
N ASP A 89 5.25 1.13 -2.89
CA ASP A 89 4.36 2.20 -2.43
C ASP A 89 3.21 1.59 -1.59
N PRO A 90 2.32 2.41 -0.98
CA PRO A 90 1.23 1.92 -0.13
C PRO A 90 0.22 0.98 -0.83
N TRP A 91 0.23 0.89 -2.17
CA TRP A 91 -0.72 0.09 -2.94
C TRP A 91 -0.06 -1.10 -3.67
N THR A 92 1.23 -1.04 -3.95
CA THR A 92 1.93 -1.94 -4.86
C THR A 92 3.36 -2.23 -4.38
N VAL A 93 3.69 -3.52 -4.30
CA VAL A 93 5.07 -4.01 -4.16
C VAL A 93 5.40 -4.88 -5.38
N GLN A 94 6.41 -4.49 -6.15
CA GLN A 94 6.89 -5.22 -7.33
C GLN A 94 8.41 -5.34 -7.33
N THR A 95 8.89 -6.53 -7.68
CA THR A 95 10.31 -6.83 -7.87
C THR A 95 10.47 -7.84 -8.99
N SER A 96 11.48 -7.66 -9.83
CA SER A 96 11.89 -8.65 -10.84
C SER A 96 12.80 -9.74 -10.26
N ASN A 97 13.24 -9.59 -9.01
CA ASN A 97 14.16 -10.49 -8.34
C ASN A 97 13.41 -11.64 -7.65
N ALA A 98 13.75 -12.88 -8.03
CA ALA A 98 13.18 -14.08 -7.40
C ALA A 98 13.50 -14.20 -5.89
N LYS A 99 14.52 -13.49 -5.38
CA LYS A 99 14.83 -13.42 -3.95
C LYS A 99 13.94 -12.44 -3.17
N GLY A 100 13.06 -11.71 -3.85
CA GLY A 100 12.27 -10.63 -3.27
C GLY A 100 12.99 -9.29 -3.31
N VAL A 101 12.38 -8.31 -2.64
CA VAL A 101 12.84 -6.92 -2.58
C VAL A 101 14.20 -6.80 -1.88
N ASP A 102 15.09 -5.99 -2.43
CA ASP A 102 16.33 -5.58 -1.79
C ASP A 102 16.05 -4.52 -0.72
N TYR A 103 15.83 -4.99 0.50
CA TYR A 103 15.49 -4.12 1.63
C TYR A 103 16.60 -3.15 2.02
N ASP A 104 17.88 -3.44 1.74
CA ASP A 104 18.97 -2.52 2.07
C ASP A 104 19.01 -1.35 1.08
N LYS A 105 18.77 -1.60 -0.22
CA LYS A 105 18.53 -0.51 -1.19
C LYS A 105 17.29 0.31 -0.82
N LEU A 106 16.24 -0.33 -0.33
CA LEU A 106 15.01 0.35 0.06
C LEU A 106 15.20 1.31 1.24
N ILE A 107 16.03 0.93 2.23
CA ILE A 107 16.43 1.82 3.35
C ILE A 107 17.07 3.10 2.82
N VAL A 108 18.02 2.97 1.88
CA VAL A 108 18.71 4.12 1.28
C VAL A 108 17.72 4.99 0.52
N ARG A 109 16.86 4.39 -0.31
CA ARG A 109 15.87 5.13 -1.12
C ARG A 109 14.89 5.91 -0.25
N PHE A 110 14.38 5.31 0.81
CA PHE A 110 13.44 5.99 1.71
C PHE A 110 14.17 6.88 2.71
N GLY A 111 15.49 6.75 2.87
CA GLY A 111 16.28 7.52 3.83
C GLY A 111 15.93 7.14 5.27
N SER A 112 15.58 5.88 5.53
CA SER A 112 15.41 5.35 6.89
C SER A 112 16.73 4.80 7.45
N THR A 113 16.71 4.33 8.68
CA THR A 113 17.90 3.77 9.35
C THR A 113 17.74 2.25 9.53
N LYS A 114 18.80 1.49 9.24
CA LYS A 114 18.83 0.04 9.50
C LYS A 114 18.77 -0.22 11.00
N ILE A 115 17.94 -1.18 11.41
CA ILE A 115 18.00 -1.74 12.76
C ILE A 115 19.22 -2.67 12.83
N ASP A 116 20.26 -2.22 13.53
CA ASP A 116 21.48 -2.98 13.74
C ASP A 116 21.45 -3.78 15.07
N THR A 117 22.54 -4.49 15.34
CA THR A 117 22.67 -5.29 16.56
C THR A 117 22.74 -4.42 17.82
N ASP A 118 23.30 -3.22 17.73
CA ASP A 118 23.46 -2.33 18.87
C ASP A 118 22.11 -1.75 19.33
N LEU A 119 21.25 -1.37 18.39
CA LEU A 119 19.88 -0.96 18.66
C LEU A 119 19.07 -2.12 19.25
N ILE A 120 19.18 -3.34 18.71
CA ILE A 120 18.51 -4.52 19.27
C ILE A 120 18.96 -4.78 20.72
N ASN A 121 20.26 -4.68 21.00
CA ASN A 121 20.82 -4.83 22.34
C ASN A 121 20.33 -3.71 23.27
N ARG A 122 20.16 -2.47 22.78
CA ARG A 122 19.58 -1.37 23.56
C ARG A 122 18.12 -1.62 23.89
N ILE A 123 17.32 -2.09 22.94
CA ILE A 123 15.92 -2.50 23.17
C ILE A 123 15.86 -3.57 24.26
N GLU A 124 16.69 -4.63 24.17
CA GLU A 124 16.76 -5.69 25.19
C GLU A 124 17.04 -5.15 26.59
N ARG A 125 18.03 -4.26 26.73
CA ARG A 125 18.36 -3.61 28.01
C ARG A 125 17.23 -2.74 28.53
N ALA A 126 16.56 -1.99 27.64
CA ALA A 126 15.48 -1.09 28.03
C ALA A 126 14.27 -1.87 28.57
N ILE A 127 13.86 -2.94 27.87
CA ILE A 127 12.67 -3.72 28.23
C ILE A 127 12.94 -4.83 29.25
N GLY A 128 14.21 -5.20 29.48
CA GLY A 128 14.61 -6.28 30.38
C GLY A 128 14.16 -7.67 29.93
N GLN A 129 13.87 -7.85 28.64
CA GLN A 129 13.34 -9.07 28.04
C GLN A 129 13.98 -9.33 26.68
N LYS A 130 13.99 -10.60 26.27
CA LYS A 130 14.52 -11.01 24.96
C LYS A 130 13.78 -10.31 23.82
N PRO A 131 14.47 -9.61 22.89
CA PRO A 131 13.86 -8.89 21.76
C PRO A 131 12.99 -9.81 20.91
N HIS A 132 11.88 -9.32 20.36
CA HIS A 132 11.00 -10.16 19.54
C HIS A 132 11.74 -10.86 18.40
N ARG A 133 11.26 -12.05 18.00
CA ARG A 133 11.86 -12.82 16.89
C ARG A 133 11.90 -12.04 15.57
N PHE A 134 11.03 -11.04 15.39
CA PHE A 134 11.01 -10.21 14.19
C PHE A 134 12.18 -9.21 14.13
N LEU A 135 12.65 -8.72 15.27
CA LEU A 135 13.89 -7.93 15.33
C LEU A 135 15.10 -8.83 15.08
N ARG A 136 15.19 -9.94 15.81
CA ARG A 136 16.33 -10.88 15.72
C ARG A 136 16.51 -11.54 14.35
N ARG A 137 15.48 -11.54 13.51
CA ARG A 137 15.49 -12.13 12.16
C ARG A 137 15.38 -11.10 11.04
N GLY A 138 15.45 -9.80 11.36
CA GLY A 138 15.35 -8.73 10.36
C GLY A 138 14.02 -8.70 9.59
N ILE A 139 12.91 -9.08 10.23
CA ILE A 139 11.56 -8.88 9.68
C ILE A 139 11.13 -7.42 9.92
N PHE A 140 11.36 -6.92 11.13
CA PHE A 140 11.43 -5.48 11.38
C PHE A 140 12.91 -5.10 11.27
N PHE A 141 13.27 -4.45 10.17
CA PHE A 141 14.67 -4.23 9.78
C PHE A 141 15.07 -2.76 9.66
N SER A 142 14.10 -1.84 9.71
CA SER A 142 14.29 -0.41 9.46
C SER A 142 13.53 0.40 10.51
N HIS A 143 14.03 1.58 10.86
CA HIS A 143 13.39 2.51 11.78
C HIS A 143 13.66 3.97 11.41
N ARG A 144 12.91 4.87 12.05
CA ARG A 144 13.22 6.31 12.16
C ARG A 144 13.06 6.68 13.62
N ASP A 145 14.03 7.38 14.19
CA ASP A 145 13.97 7.94 15.55
C ASP A 145 13.67 6.98 16.71
N MET A 146 13.86 5.66 16.53
CA MET A 146 13.73 4.67 17.61
C MET A 146 14.62 5.00 18.82
N ASP A 147 15.79 5.61 18.61
CA ASP A 147 16.65 6.09 19.70
C ASP A 147 15.99 7.18 20.56
N GLN A 148 15.13 8.01 19.97
CA GLN A 148 14.36 9.01 20.69
C GLN A 148 13.26 8.36 21.55
N ILE A 149 12.60 7.31 21.02
CA ILE A 149 11.65 6.49 21.81
C ILE A 149 12.35 5.88 23.02
N LEU A 150 13.50 5.23 22.80
CA LEU A 150 14.25 4.57 23.86
C LEU A 150 14.75 5.59 24.88
N GLN A 151 15.26 6.74 24.45
CA GLN A 151 15.67 7.81 25.34
C GLN A 151 14.50 8.35 26.17
N ALA A 152 13.31 8.53 25.57
CA ALA A 152 12.13 8.95 26.30
C ALA A 152 11.73 7.91 27.36
N TYR A 153 11.69 6.63 26.97
CA TYR A 153 11.34 5.52 27.86
C TYR A 153 12.33 5.34 29.02
N GLU A 154 13.64 5.38 28.73
CA GLU A 154 14.73 5.33 29.72
C GLU A 154 14.59 6.46 30.76
N ASN A 155 14.19 7.66 30.30
CA ASN A 155 13.92 8.83 31.13
C ASN A 155 12.51 8.88 31.74
N LYS A 156 11.77 7.77 31.70
CA LYS A 156 10.40 7.65 32.27
C LYS A 156 9.39 8.64 31.66
N LYS A 157 9.62 9.11 30.44
CA LYS A 157 8.64 9.87 29.66
C LYS A 157 7.73 8.91 28.91
N SER A 158 6.43 9.22 28.92
CA SER A 158 5.42 8.43 28.21
C SER A 158 5.56 8.60 26.70
N PHE A 159 5.26 7.53 25.97
CA PHE A 159 5.00 7.53 24.53
C PHE A 159 3.77 6.65 24.27
N TYR A 160 3.24 6.65 23.05
CA TYR A 160 2.16 5.75 22.63
C TYR A 160 2.47 5.10 21.29
N LEU A 161 1.78 4.01 21.02
CA LEU A 161 1.83 3.31 19.74
C LEU A 161 0.69 3.77 18.85
N TYR A 162 0.95 3.85 17.55
CA TYR A 162 -0.06 4.02 16.52
C TYR A 162 0.20 3.03 15.38
N THR A 163 -0.83 2.32 14.94
CA THR A 163 -0.79 1.54 13.70
C THR A 163 -2.16 1.61 13.03
N GLY A 164 -2.32 1.03 11.84
CA GLY A 164 -3.55 1.16 11.08
C GLY A 164 -3.88 -0.05 10.22
N ARG A 165 -5.13 -0.09 9.76
CA ARG A 165 -5.62 -1.08 8.80
C ARG A 165 -6.68 -0.46 7.90
N GLY A 166 -6.44 -0.54 6.59
CA GLY A 166 -7.47 -0.28 5.59
C GLY A 166 -8.34 -1.50 5.28
N PRO A 167 -9.61 -1.55 5.72
CA PRO A 167 -10.44 -2.75 5.67
C PRO A 167 -11.05 -2.98 4.27
N SER A 168 -10.35 -3.72 3.40
CA SER A 168 -10.80 -3.96 2.02
C SER A 168 -11.74 -5.16 1.83
N SER A 169 -11.90 -6.00 2.86
CA SER A 169 -12.78 -7.18 2.87
C SER A 169 -13.13 -7.54 4.31
N GLN A 170 -14.00 -8.54 4.51
CA GLN A 170 -14.43 -8.98 5.84
C GLN A 170 -13.32 -9.60 6.69
N ALA A 171 -12.28 -10.18 6.09
CA ALA A 171 -11.28 -10.96 6.82
C ALA A 171 -9.84 -10.54 6.51
N MET A 172 -8.98 -10.62 7.53
CA MET A 172 -7.54 -10.48 7.39
C MET A 172 -6.88 -11.79 6.94
N HIS A 173 -5.86 -11.71 6.08
CA HIS A 173 -4.92 -12.82 5.83
C HIS A 173 -3.70 -12.77 6.75
N VAL A 174 -2.92 -13.85 6.79
CA VAL A 174 -1.73 -14.02 7.67
C VAL A 174 -0.71 -12.89 7.53
N GLY A 175 -0.52 -12.33 6.32
CA GLY A 175 0.38 -11.18 6.12
C GLY A 175 0.04 -9.97 7.00
N HIS A 176 -1.23 -9.70 7.27
CA HIS A 176 -1.64 -8.58 8.13
C HIS A 176 -1.29 -8.83 9.60
N LEU A 177 -1.07 -10.08 10.02
CA LEU A 177 -0.73 -10.39 11.40
C LEU A 177 0.68 -9.91 11.77
N ILE A 178 1.59 -9.71 10.81
CA ILE A 178 2.97 -9.30 11.09
C ILE A 178 3.06 -7.97 11.87
N PRO A 179 2.48 -6.85 11.39
CA PRO A 179 2.47 -5.61 12.15
C PRO A 179 1.72 -5.76 13.47
N PHE A 180 0.52 -6.37 13.51
CA PHE A 180 -0.26 -6.48 14.75
C PHE A 180 0.40 -7.35 15.82
N ILE A 181 1.02 -8.48 15.47
CA ILE A 181 1.77 -9.31 16.42
C ILE A 181 2.92 -8.51 17.03
N PHE A 182 3.62 -7.72 16.21
CA PHE A 182 4.73 -6.91 16.70
C PHE A 182 4.26 -5.74 17.56
N THR A 183 3.21 -5.04 17.15
CA THR A 183 2.60 -3.96 17.93
C THR A 183 2.08 -4.46 19.27
N LYS A 184 1.47 -5.66 19.31
CA LYS A 184 1.02 -6.29 20.56
C LYS A 184 2.20 -6.57 21.48
N TRP A 185 3.29 -7.13 20.95
CA TRP A 185 4.52 -7.33 21.72
C TRP A 185 5.08 -6.01 22.24
N LEU A 186 5.13 -4.95 21.42
CA LEU A 186 5.58 -3.62 21.83
C LEU A 186 4.71 -3.05 22.96
N GLN A 187 3.38 -3.18 22.84
CA GLN A 187 2.44 -2.73 23.88
C GLN A 187 2.75 -3.40 25.21
N GLU A 188 2.97 -4.72 25.22
CA GLU A 188 3.25 -5.48 26.44
C GLU A 188 4.61 -5.14 27.07
N VAL A 189 5.68 -5.07 26.27
CA VAL A 189 7.03 -4.87 26.83
C VAL A 189 7.31 -3.44 27.25
N PHE A 190 6.66 -2.46 26.61
CA PHE A 190 6.79 -1.04 26.98
C PHE A 190 5.68 -0.53 27.90
N ASP A 191 4.59 -1.28 28.03
CA ASP A 191 3.42 -0.92 28.85
C ASP A 191 2.77 0.42 28.46
N VAL A 192 2.51 0.61 27.17
CA VAL A 192 2.06 1.89 26.59
C VAL A 192 0.66 1.85 25.97
N PRO A 193 -0.05 3.00 25.89
CA PRO A 193 -1.29 3.11 25.12
C PRO A 193 -1.07 2.83 23.63
N LEU A 194 -2.10 2.29 22.97
CA LEU A 194 -2.12 1.98 21.54
C LEU A 194 -3.37 2.57 20.89
N ILE A 195 -3.16 3.20 19.74
CA ILE A 195 -4.19 3.68 18.84
C ILE A 195 -4.16 2.84 17.56
N ILE A 196 -5.32 2.37 17.10
CA ILE A 196 -5.47 1.65 15.84
C ILE A 196 -6.50 2.35 14.97
N GLN A 197 -6.05 2.90 13.84
CA GLN A 197 -6.92 3.54 12.84
C GLN A 197 -7.48 2.50 11.87
N LEU A 198 -8.79 2.56 11.61
CA LEU A 198 -9.46 1.81 10.57
C LEU A 198 -9.92 2.79 9.48
N THR A 199 -9.20 2.80 8.36
CA THR A 199 -9.37 3.75 7.26
C THR A 199 -10.52 3.33 6.32
N ASP A 200 -11.73 3.27 6.86
CA ASP A 200 -12.93 2.96 6.07
C ASP A 200 -13.30 4.08 5.09
N ASP A 201 -12.99 5.33 5.41
CA ASP A 201 -13.06 6.46 4.47
C ASP A 201 -12.10 6.30 3.28
N GLU A 202 -10.86 5.85 3.49
CA GLU A 202 -9.92 5.49 2.43
C GLU A 202 -10.52 4.42 1.53
N LYS A 203 -11.08 3.35 2.11
CA LYS A 203 -11.65 2.27 1.29
C LYS A 203 -12.88 2.72 0.52
N TYR A 204 -13.70 3.61 1.08
CA TYR A 204 -14.76 4.29 0.36
C TYR A 204 -14.22 5.16 -0.80
N LEU A 205 -13.13 5.89 -0.60
CA LEU A 205 -12.54 6.77 -1.61
C LEU A 205 -11.83 6.01 -2.76
N TRP A 206 -11.28 4.82 -2.49
CA TRP A 206 -10.53 4.03 -3.47
C TRP A 206 -11.31 2.88 -4.11
N LYS A 207 -12.43 2.44 -3.53
CA LYS A 207 -13.21 1.30 -3.99
C LYS A 207 -14.67 1.70 -4.23
N ASP A 208 -15.35 0.94 -5.06
CA ASP A 208 -16.79 1.06 -5.27
C ASP A 208 -17.53 0.40 -4.10
N LEU A 209 -17.67 1.14 -3.00
CA LEU A 209 -18.32 0.73 -1.75
C LEU A 209 -19.23 1.86 -1.26
N THR A 210 -20.29 1.52 -0.52
CA THR A 210 -21.02 2.53 0.26
C THR A 210 -20.32 2.78 1.60
N THR A 211 -20.61 3.92 2.23
CA THR A 211 -20.10 4.27 3.57
C THR A 211 -20.48 3.23 4.62
N GLU A 212 -21.69 2.68 4.54
CA GLU A 212 -22.18 1.65 5.47
C GLU A 212 -21.39 0.35 5.30
N LYS A 213 -21.06 -0.02 4.06
CA LYS A 213 -20.28 -1.23 3.79
C LYS A 213 -18.83 -1.09 4.22
N ALA A 214 -18.23 0.08 4.01
CA ALA A 214 -16.88 0.37 4.49
C ALA A 214 -16.79 0.30 6.02
N TYR A 215 -17.77 0.90 6.71
CA TYR A 215 -17.88 0.84 8.17
C TYR A 215 -18.15 -0.59 8.68
N GLU A 216 -18.96 -1.39 7.97
CA GLU A 216 -19.16 -2.81 8.28
C GLU A 216 -17.82 -3.57 8.23
N TYR A 217 -17.01 -3.37 7.19
CA TYR A 217 -15.69 -4.01 7.10
C TYR A 217 -14.74 -3.54 8.20
N ALA A 218 -14.76 -2.25 8.58
CA ALA A 218 -14.01 -1.78 9.74
C ALA A 218 -14.40 -2.55 11.00
N LYS A 219 -15.70 -2.71 11.27
CA LYS A 219 -16.19 -3.46 12.43
C LYS A 219 -15.78 -4.93 12.42
N GLU A 220 -15.82 -5.60 11.27
CA GLU A 220 -15.37 -7.00 11.17
C GLU A 220 -13.85 -7.12 11.36
N ASN A 221 -13.05 -6.26 10.73
CA ASN A 221 -11.59 -6.27 10.88
C ASN A 221 -11.16 -5.89 12.31
N ALA A 222 -11.95 -5.06 13.02
CA ALA A 222 -11.72 -4.79 14.44
C ALA A 222 -11.75 -6.07 15.28
N LYS A 223 -12.61 -7.03 14.96
CA LYS A 223 -12.66 -8.33 15.67
C LYS A 223 -11.38 -9.13 15.45
N ASP A 224 -10.88 -9.20 14.21
CA ASP A 224 -9.62 -9.88 13.88
C ASP A 224 -8.44 -9.24 14.62
N ILE A 225 -8.42 -7.90 14.71
CA ILE A 225 -7.39 -7.15 15.44
C ILE A 225 -7.49 -7.42 16.94
N ILE A 226 -8.68 -7.36 17.53
CA ILE A 226 -8.91 -7.69 18.95
C ILE A 226 -8.45 -9.13 19.26
N ALA A 227 -8.70 -10.07 18.33
CA ALA A 227 -8.28 -11.47 18.48
C ALA A 227 -6.75 -11.65 18.53
N CYS A 228 -5.95 -10.65 18.15
CA CYS A 228 -4.49 -10.66 18.36
C CYS A 228 -4.10 -10.52 19.85
N GLY A 229 -5.04 -10.19 20.74
CA GLY A 229 -4.85 -10.19 22.19
C GLY A 229 -4.26 -8.88 22.73
N PHE A 230 -4.69 -7.74 22.19
CA PHE A 230 -4.37 -6.42 22.74
C PHE A 230 -5.08 -6.17 24.08
N ASP A 231 -4.47 -5.39 24.98
CA ASP A 231 -5.10 -5.01 26.24
C ASP A 231 -6.22 -3.99 25.99
N ILE A 232 -7.46 -4.36 26.30
CA ILE A 232 -8.64 -3.50 26.13
C ILE A 232 -8.54 -2.18 26.92
N ASN A 233 -7.81 -2.17 28.04
CA ASN A 233 -7.67 -0.97 28.87
C ASN A 233 -6.64 0.02 28.31
N LYS A 234 -5.83 -0.39 27.33
CA LYS A 234 -4.76 0.40 26.73
C LYS A 234 -4.89 0.56 25.23
N THR A 235 -5.96 0.06 24.62
CA THR A 235 -6.12 0.03 23.16
C THR A 235 -7.39 0.74 22.74
N PHE A 236 -7.23 1.74 21.89
CA PHE A 236 -8.34 2.45 21.24
C PHE A 236 -8.33 2.15 19.74
N ILE A 237 -9.34 1.44 19.27
CA ILE A 237 -9.56 1.16 17.86
C ILE A 237 -10.70 2.07 17.38
N PHE A 238 -10.49 2.77 16.27
CA PHE A 238 -11.50 3.70 15.76
C PHE A 238 -11.64 3.61 14.25
N SER A 239 -12.86 3.84 13.76
CA SER A 239 -13.17 4.09 12.35
C SER A 239 -13.01 5.57 12.06
N ASP A 240 -12.43 5.90 10.91
CA ASP A 240 -12.29 7.30 10.50
C ASP A 240 -13.65 7.96 10.27
N LEU A 241 -14.59 7.28 9.60
CA LEU A 241 -15.94 7.79 9.35
C LEU A 241 -16.70 8.12 10.65
N ASP A 242 -16.49 7.36 11.72
CA ASP A 242 -17.20 7.52 13.00
C ASP A 242 -16.48 8.47 13.97
N TYR A 243 -15.14 8.37 14.07
CA TYR A 243 -14.37 9.16 15.03
C TYR A 243 -14.22 10.62 14.61
N LEU A 244 -14.16 10.90 13.31
CA LEU A 244 -14.00 12.26 12.79
C LEU A 244 -15.13 13.20 13.27
N GLY A 245 -16.36 12.68 13.38
CA GLY A 245 -17.52 13.43 13.85
C GLY A 245 -17.60 13.61 15.38
N SER A 246 -16.83 12.86 16.15
CA SER A 246 -16.91 12.83 17.63
C SER A 246 -15.67 13.40 18.33
N SER A 247 -14.54 13.53 17.65
CA SER A 247 -13.31 14.09 18.22
C SER A 247 -13.21 15.61 18.07
N THR A 248 -12.95 16.32 19.18
CA THR A 248 -12.71 17.77 19.18
C THR A 248 -11.28 18.15 18.74
N GLY A 249 -10.39 17.17 18.58
CA GLY A 249 -8.97 17.35 18.24
C GLY A 249 -8.59 16.83 16.84
N PHE A 250 -9.16 15.70 16.42
CA PHE A 250 -8.74 14.98 15.22
C PHE A 250 -8.80 15.84 13.95
N TYR A 251 -9.96 16.45 13.67
CA TYR A 251 -10.12 17.32 12.50
C TYR A 251 -9.22 18.57 12.53
N LYS A 252 -8.92 19.11 13.72
CA LYS A 252 -7.99 20.25 13.84
C LYS A 252 -6.59 19.88 13.36
N ASN A 253 -6.12 18.68 13.69
CA ASN A 253 -4.81 18.22 13.22
C ASN A 253 -4.82 17.85 11.74
N ILE A 254 -5.91 17.30 11.20
CA ILE A 254 -6.10 17.12 9.75
C ILE A 254 -5.92 18.46 9.04
N VAL A 255 -6.64 19.51 9.46
CA VAL A 255 -6.54 20.85 8.84
C VAL A 255 -5.13 21.44 8.98
N LYS A 256 -4.47 21.26 10.14
CA LYS A 256 -3.06 21.67 10.30
C LYS A 256 -2.16 20.96 9.29
N VAL A 257 -2.28 19.64 9.10
CA VAL A 257 -1.46 18.91 8.13
C VAL A 257 -1.78 19.36 6.70
N GLN A 258 -3.06 19.44 6.32
CA GLN A 258 -3.48 19.87 4.99
C GLN A 258 -2.90 21.23 4.59
N LYS A 259 -2.81 22.18 5.54
CA LYS A 259 -2.23 23.50 5.29
C LYS A 259 -0.74 23.46 4.93
N HIS A 260 0.00 22.44 5.38
CA HIS A 260 1.45 22.35 5.20
C HIS A 260 1.87 21.31 4.15
N VAL A 261 0.90 20.68 3.47
CA VAL A 261 1.14 19.70 2.41
C VAL A 261 0.47 20.19 1.13
N THR A 262 1.28 20.52 0.13
CA THR A 262 0.84 20.97 -1.20
C THR A 262 0.44 19.79 -2.07
N PHE A 263 -0.38 20.07 -3.09
CA PHE A 263 -0.74 19.04 -4.08
C PHE A 263 0.50 18.47 -4.78
N ASN A 264 1.47 19.32 -5.17
CA ASN A 264 2.71 18.87 -5.79
C ASN A 264 3.50 17.86 -4.93
N GLN A 265 3.50 18.03 -3.60
CA GLN A 265 4.15 17.07 -2.70
C GLN A 265 3.44 15.71 -2.74
N VAL A 266 2.10 15.67 -2.65
CA VAL A 266 1.38 14.38 -2.71
C VAL A 266 1.41 13.74 -4.09
N LYS A 267 1.54 14.51 -5.18
CA LYS A 267 1.84 13.96 -6.52
C LYS A 267 3.19 13.24 -6.54
N GLY A 268 4.23 13.85 -5.95
CA GLY A 268 5.57 13.27 -5.89
C GLY A 268 5.68 12.04 -4.97
N ILE A 269 4.95 12.05 -3.84
CA ILE A 269 5.00 10.96 -2.85
C ILE A 269 4.10 9.79 -3.24
N PHE A 270 2.87 10.07 -3.67
CA PHE A 270 1.83 9.06 -3.88
C PHE A 270 1.44 8.84 -5.34
N GLY A 271 2.02 9.59 -6.28
CA GLY A 271 1.70 9.47 -7.70
C GLY A 271 0.30 9.96 -8.09
N PHE A 272 -0.35 10.78 -7.25
CA PHE A 272 -1.66 11.34 -7.59
C PHE A 272 -1.62 12.20 -8.85
N THR A 273 -2.76 12.24 -9.53
CA THR A 273 -2.97 12.98 -10.77
C THR A 273 -4.06 14.03 -10.59
N ASP A 274 -4.14 14.95 -11.53
CA ASP A 274 -5.17 16.00 -11.50
C ASP A 274 -6.60 15.42 -11.75
N SER A 275 -6.67 14.16 -12.18
CA SER A 275 -7.92 13.40 -12.35
C SER A 275 -8.38 12.65 -11.10
N ASP A 276 -7.56 12.57 -10.05
CA ASP A 276 -7.97 11.94 -8.79
C ASP A 276 -8.94 12.84 -8.01
N CYS A 277 -9.90 12.23 -7.31
CA CYS A 277 -10.85 13.01 -6.52
C CYS A 277 -10.16 13.69 -5.33
N ILE A 278 -10.70 14.84 -4.92
CA ILE A 278 -10.12 15.66 -3.82
C ILE A 278 -10.03 14.91 -2.48
N GLY A 279 -10.87 13.89 -2.29
CA GLY A 279 -10.81 13.01 -1.12
C GLY A 279 -9.51 12.20 -1.08
N LYS A 280 -9.12 11.59 -2.21
CA LYS A 280 -7.82 10.87 -2.30
C LYS A 280 -6.64 11.82 -2.07
N ILE A 281 -6.68 12.99 -2.71
CA ILE A 281 -5.61 13.99 -2.62
C ILE A 281 -5.37 14.45 -1.18
N SER A 282 -6.44 14.60 -0.39
CA SER A 282 -6.37 15.07 1.00
C SER A 282 -6.26 13.96 2.04
N PHE A 283 -6.56 12.70 1.69
CA PHE A 283 -6.49 11.55 2.61
C PHE A 283 -5.17 11.40 3.37
N PRO A 284 -3.96 11.68 2.81
CA PRO A 284 -2.72 11.58 3.59
C PRO A 284 -2.72 12.37 4.90
N SER A 285 -3.49 13.46 4.97
CA SER A 285 -3.65 14.23 6.21
C SER A 285 -4.44 13.49 7.30
N ILE A 286 -5.38 12.63 6.91
CA ILE A 286 -6.19 11.79 7.80
C ILE A 286 -5.33 10.68 8.40
N GLN A 287 -4.51 10.01 7.59
CA GLN A 287 -3.58 8.98 8.08
C GLN A 287 -2.42 9.57 8.92
N ALA A 288 -2.03 10.82 8.67
CA ALA A 288 -1.00 11.51 9.47
C ALA A 288 -1.51 11.97 10.84
N ALA A 289 -2.78 12.39 10.94
CA ALA A 289 -3.35 12.98 12.16
C ALA A 289 -3.21 12.12 13.43
N PRO A 290 -3.37 10.78 13.40
CA PRO A 290 -3.16 9.92 14.57
C PRO A 290 -1.74 9.93 15.13
N SER A 291 -0.75 10.49 14.41
CA SER A 291 0.63 10.63 14.88
C SER A 291 0.78 11.70 15.97
N PHE A 292 -0.23 12.55 16.15
CA PHE A 292 -0.25 13.62 17.15
C PHE A 292 -1.20 13.28 18.29
N SER A 293 -0.73 13.31 19.54
CA SER A 293 -1.55 12.95 20.71
C SER A 293 -2.75 13.88 20.91
N SER A 294 -2.66 15.13 20.46
CA SER A 294 -3.78 16.09 20.48
C SER A 294 -4.96 15.70 19.58
N SER A 295 -4.81 14.67 18.74
CA SER A 295 -5.90 14.06 17.98
C SER A 295 -6.85 13.22 18.86
N PHE A 296 -6.40 12.80 20.05
CA PHE A 296 -7.14 11.94 20.98
C PHE A 296 -7.27 12.58 22.38
N PRO A 297 -8.02 13.70 22.51
CA PRO A 297 -8.14 14.42 23.78
C PRO A 297 -8.75 13.57 24.90
N GLN A 298 -9.59 12.59 24.58
CA GLN A 298 -10.14 11.68 25.59
C GLN A 298 -9.12 10.68 26.18
N ILE A 299 -7.98 10.49 25.52
CA ILE A 299 -6.92 9.58 25.95
C ILE A 299 -5.76 10.36 26.55
N PHE A 300 -5.39 11.47 25.90
CA PHE A 300 -4.18 12.21 26.25
C PHE A 300 -4.45 13.57 26.90
N ASN A 301 -5.72 13.98 27.03
CA ASN A 301 -6.14 15.31 27.44
C ASN A 301 -5.47 16.37 26.56
N ASP A 302 -5.03 17.49 27.15
CA ASP A 302 -4.35 18.58 26.44
C ASP A 302 -2.85 18.35 26.24
N ARG A 303 -2.35 17.11 26.41
CA ARG A 303 -0.93 16.81 26.22
C ARG A 303 -0.62 16.66 24.73
N GLU A 304 0.00 17.68 24.15
CA GLU A 304 0.33 17.72 22.71
C GLU A 304 1.71 17.11 22.35
N ASN A 305 2.56 16.85 23.34
CA ASN A 305 3.97 16.48 23.14
C ASN A 305 4.27 15.02 23.54
N ILE A 306 3.31 14.11 23.41
CA ILE A 306 3.55 12.69 23.68
C ILE A 306 4.15 12.07 22.43
N GLN A 307 5.31 11.45 22.59
CA GLN A 307 6.01 10.78 21.50
C GLN A 307 5.16 9.63 20.93
N CYS A 308 5.16 9.47 19.61
CA CYS A 308 4.46 8.41 18.90
C CYS A 308 5.46 7.44 18.26
N LEU A 309 5.23 6.13 18.39
CA LEU A 309 5.95 5.08 17.66
C LEU A 309 4.96 4.35 16.74
N ILE A 310 5.31 4.24 15.46
CA ILE A 310 4.45 3.66 14.41
C ILE A 310 5.05 2.35 13.89
N PRO A 311 4.54 1.18 14.30
CA PRO A 311 4.92 -0.09 13.68
C PRO A 311 4.07 -0.33 12.43
N CYS A 312 4.73 -0.40 11.28
CA CYS A 312 4.13 -0.68 9.99
C CYS A 312 5.05 -1.55 9.13
N ALA A 313 4.50 -2.09 8.04
CA ALA A 313 5.31 -2.55 6.93
C ALA A 313 5.84 -1.32 6.15
N ILE A 314 6.97 -1.48 5.45
CA ILE A 314 7.72 -0.34 4.87
C ILE A 314 7.00 0.35 3.70
N ASP A 315 5.92 -0.23 3.19
CA ASP A 315 5.04 0.39 2.19
C ASP A 315 4.22 1.57 2.75
N GLN A 316 4.14 1.71 4.08
CA GLN A 316 3.45 2.81 4.78
C GLN A 316 4.44 3.87 5.26
#